data_AF-A0A1H6NXC6-F1
#
_entry.id   AF-A0A1H6NXC6-F1
#
_cell.length_a   1.000
_cell.length_b   1.000
_cell.length_c   1.000
_cell.angle_alpha   90.00
_cell.angle_beta   90.00
_cell.angle_gamma   90.00
#
_symmetry.space_group_name_H-M   'P 1'
#
loop_
_entity.id
_entity.type
_entity.pdbx_description
1 polymer ?
#
loop_
_entity_poly.entity_id
_entity_poly.type
_entity_poly.pdbx_seq_one_letter_code
_entity_poly.pdbx_strand_id
1 'polypeptide(L)'
;MKELAPESKFPKWLSDFSEALDGYLNNSLDSSKFIRLLIEVLPEISRFRWVLDDSSSSGFDFESIFNECRLNSRVPELFGSIIELLEQIRDSGELDSRNMIDALSKIISTLQVGKTSTYFSMEGAWRFLCGFLENYFWIEAKKIPGLGPVVEALEKTIKDTQEEMSKLNVVVQTTMTERVKAEVKYVRDRQEPLFINYDAKGHMLPDATSKGGVDIQA
;
A
#
# COMPACT_ATOMS: atom_id res chain seq x y z
N MET A 1 -19.38 27.06 12.40
CA MET A 1 -17.90 27.02 12.26
C MET A 1 -17.12 27.26 13.56
N LYS A 2 -17.65 28.00 14.55
CA LYS A 2 -16.99 28.16 15.87
C LYS A 2 -16.85 26.88 16.72
N GLU A 3 -17.54 25.79 16.36
CA GLU A 3 -17.52 24.53 17.12
C GLU A 3 -16.37 23.57 16.77
N LEU A 4 -15.59 23.85 15.73
CA LEU A 4 -14.61 22.90 15.18
C LEU A 4 -13.15 23.16 15.58
N ALA A 5 -12.83 24.29 16.21
CA ALA A 5 -11.49 24.58 16.71
C ALA A 5 -11.54 25.47 17.97
N PRO A 6 -10.58 25.34 18.91
CA PRO A 6 -10.51 26.19 20.09
C PRO A 6 -10.29 27.66 19.73
N GLU A 7 -10.96 28.58 20.43
CA GLU A 7 -10.97 30.02 20.14
C GLU A 7 -9.58 30.65 20.08
N SER A 8 -8.60 30.07 20.79
CA SER A 8 -7.19 30.49 20.80
C SER A 8 -6.45 30.28 19.48
N LYS A 9 -7.02 29.51 18.53
CA LYS A 9 -6.41 29.26 17.21
C LYS A 9 -6.93 30.15 16.09
N PHE A 10 -7.93 31.00 16.36
CA PHE A 10 -8.40 31.95 15.36
C PHE A 10 -7.62 33.25 15.47
N PRO A 11 -7.09 33.78 14.35
CA PRO A 11 -6.43 35.07 14.36
C PRO A 11 -7.45 36.18 14.63
N LYS A 12 -7.05 37.21 15.37
CA LYS A 12 -7.92 38.31 15.78
C LYS A 12 -8.63 38.98 14.60
N TRP A 13 -7.90 39.16 13.48
CA TRP A 13 -8.45 39.76 12.26
C TRP A 13 -9.68 39.01 11.72
N LEU A 14 -9.80 37.70 11.95
CA LEU A 14 -10.94 36.92 11.46
C LEU A 14 -12.21 37.24 12.25
N SER A 15 -12.09 37.42 13.56
CA SER A 15 -13.20 37.84 14.42
C SER A 15 -13.65 39.25 14.07
N ASP A 16 -12.69 40.18 13.95
CA ASP A 16 -12.96 41.58 13.61
C ASP A 16 -13.59 41.71 12.21
N PHE A 17 -13.11 40.91 11.25
CA PHE A 17 -13.67 40.85 9.91
C PHE A 17 -15.08 40.24 9.87
N SER A 18 -15.33 39.18 10.65
CA SER A 18 -16.66 38.57 10.75
C SER A 18 -17.68 39.54 11.33
N GLU A 19 -17.33 40.27 12.39
CA GLU A 19 -18.22 41.25 13.02
C GLU A 19 -18.52 42.42 12.07
N ALA A 20 -17.52 42.89 11.32
CA ALA A 20 -17.72 43.94 10.32
C ALA A 20 -18.54 43.47 9.11
N LEU A 21 -18.39 42.21 8.70
CA LEU A 21 -19.20 41.61 7.64
C LEU A 21 -20.67 41.51 8.08
N ASP A 22 -20.92 41.05 9.31
CA ASP A 22 -22.26 41.00 9.89
C ASP A 22 -22.86 42.41 10.02
N GLY A 23 -22.07 43.40 10.41
CA GLY A 23 -22.50 44.79 10.46
C GLY A 23 -22.83 45.37 9.09
N TYR A 24 -22.05 45.02 8.06
CA TYR A 24 -22.32 45.42 6.68
C TYR A 24 -23.61 44.78 6.14
N LEU A 25 -23.79 43.47 6.33
CA LEU A 25 -24.99 42.74 5.90
C LEU A 25 -26.28 43.25 6.58
N ASN A 26 -26.17 43.72 7.83
CA ASN A 26 -27.29 44.27 8.59
C ASN A 26 -27.46 45.79 8.43
N ASN A 27 -26.78 46.43 7.46
CA ASN A 27 -26.79 47.88 7.19
C ASN A 27 -26.38 48.76 8.38
N SER A 28 -25.68 48.21 9.39
CA SER A 28 -25.14 48.99 10.52
C SER A 28 -23.73 49.53 10.25
N LEU A 29 -23.05 49.00 9.23
CA LEU A 29 -21.74 49.44 8.79
C LEU A 29 -21.80 49.99 7.35
N ASP A 30 -21.26 51.19 7.15
CA ASP A 30 -21.18 51.81 5.82
C ASP A 30 -20.18 51.06 4.91
N SER A 31 -20.49 51.03 3.61
CA SER A 31 -19.69 50.36 2.58
C SER A 31 -18.24 50.85 2.56
N SER A 32 -18.02 52.16 2.76
CA SER A 32 -16.67 52.73 2.75
C SER A 32 -15.83 52.28 3.96
N LYS A 33 -16.47 52.06 5.11
CA LYS A 33 -15.83 51.56 6.33
C LYS A 33 -15.48 50.09 6.21
N PHE A 34 -16.37 49.28 5.63
CA PHE A 34 -16.13 47.87 5.37
C PHE A 34 -14.94 47.66 4.42
N ILE A 35 -14.89 48.40 3.30
CA ILE A 35 -13.78 48.29 2.33
C ILE A 35 -12.44 48.72 2.94
N ARG A 36 -12.42 49.74 3.81
CA ARG A 36 -11.19 50.13 4.52
C ARG A 36 -10.69 49.02 5.45
N LEU A 37 -11.57 48.41 6.22
CA LEU A 37 -11.22 47.28 7.07
C LEU A 37 -10.71 46.09 6.25
N LEU A 38 -11.33 45.80 5.09
CA LEU A 38 -10.87 44.76 4.19
C LEU A 38 -9.44 45.03 3.70
N ILE A 39 -9.12 46.28 3.33
CA ILE A 39 -7.78 46.69 2.91
C ILE A 39 -6.76 46.56 4.06
N GLU A 40 -7.15 46.90 5.29
CA GLU A 40 -6.31 46.81 6.48
C GLU A 40 -6.00 45.35 6.85
N VAL A 41 -6.97 44.46 6.71
CA VAL A 41 -6.85 43.03 7.07
C VAL A 41 -6.23 42.19 5.94
N LEU A 42 -6.27 42.66 4.69
CA LEU A 42 -5.73 41.93 3.52
C LEU A 42 -4.28 41.46 3.67
N PRO A 43 -3.34 42.30 4.17
CA PRO A 43 -1.95 41.89 4.39
C PRO A 43 -1.84 40.76 5.41
N GLU A 44 -2.66 40.78 6.46
CA GLU A 44 -2.70 39.74 7.48
C GLU A 44 -3.26 38.43 6.91
N ILE A 45 -4.35 38.49 6.13
CA ILE A 45 -4.90 37.33 5.42
C ILE A 45 -3.84 36.72 4.49
N SER A 46 -3.16 37.55 3.70
CA SER A 46 -2.18 37.07 2.71
C SER A 46 -0.95 36.40 3.33
N ARG A 47 -0.60 36.77 4.57
CA ARG A 47 0.55 36.23 5.32
C ARG A 47 0.16 35.12 6.28
N PHE A 48 -1.13 34.98 6.60
CA PHE A 48 -1.60 33.96 7.52
C PHE A 48 -1.46 32.57 6.90
N ARG A 49 -0.58 31.77 7.49
CA ARG A 49 -0.52 30.32 7.23
C ARG A 49 -1.42 29.65 8.26
N TRP A 50 -2.40 28.90 7.77
CA TRP A 50 -3.16 28.01 8.66
C TRP A 50 -2.19 27.03 9.31
N VAL A 51 -2.33 26.81 10.62
CA VAL A 51 -1.56 25.84 11.42
C VAL A 51 -1.92 24.38 11.05
N LEU A 52 -2.41 24.16 9.83
CA LEU A 52 -2.58 22.84 9.21
C LEU A 52 -1.30 22.40 8.48
N ASP A 53 -0.42 23.34 8.12
CA ASP A 53 0.85 23.11 7.43
C ASP A 53 2.05 22.99 8.40
N ASP A 54 1.90 22.26 9.51
CA ASP A 54 3.09 21.78 10.24
C ASP A 54 3.75 20.69 9.39
N SER A 55 4.59 21.09 8.43
CA SER A 55 5.41 20.20 7.61
C SER A 55 6.42 19.38 8.42
N SER A 56 6.41 19.48 9.75
CA SER A 56 7.20 18.70 10.68
C SER A 56 6.58 17.36 11.06
N SER A 57 5.28 17.12 10.79
CA SER A 57 4.73 15.76 10.93
C SER A 57 5.02 14.98 9.64
N SER A 58 6.15 14.30 9.57
CA SER A 58 6.37 13.29 8.53
C SER A 58 5.28 12.23 8.67
N GLY A 59 4.44 12.07 7.64
CA GLY A 59 3.48 10.97 7.61
C GLY A 59 4.17 9.61 7.65
N PHE A 60 3.41 8.55 7.93
CA PHE A 60 3.95 7.19 7.87
C PHE A 60 4.27 6.80 6.43
N ASP A 61 5.54 6.45 6.18
CA ASP A 61 5.96 5.84 4.92
C ASP A 61 5.77 4.32 4.99
N PHE A 62 4.57 3.87 4.63
CA PHE A 62 4.21 2.46 4.59
C PHE A 62 5.03 1.65 3.58
N GLU A 63 5.49 2.29 2.51
CA GLU A 63 6.32 1.64 1.49
C GLU A 63 7.74 1.41 2.01
N SER A 64 8.29 2.35 2.79
CA SER A 64 9.56 2.12 3.50
C SER A 64 9.45 1.00 4.52
N ILE A 65 8.34 0.90 5.27
CA ILE A 65 8.10 -0.21 6.22
C ILE A 65 8.08 -1.54 5.47
N PHE A 66 7.31 -1.61 4.38
CA PHE A 66 7.24 -2.80 3.55
C PHE A 66 8.61 -3.21 3.01
N ASN A 67 9.39 -2.26 2.48
CA ASN A 67 10.71 -2.55 1.94
C ASN A 67 11.69 -3.08 3.00
N GLU A 68 11.65 -2.55 4.22
CA GLU A 68 12.43 -3.06 5.34
C GLU A 68 12.04 -4.52 5.67
N CYS A 69 10.74 -4.81 5.78
CA CYS A 69 10.27 -6.17 6.04
C CYS A 69 10.63 -7.14 4.89
N ARG A 70 10.50 -6.70 3.63
CA ARG A 70 10.81 -7.49 2.43
C ARG A 70 12.29 -7.84 2.34
N LEU A 71 13.18 -6.90 2.63
CA LEU A 71 14.63 -7.14 2.60
C LEU A 71 15.09 -8.14 3.67
N ASN A 72 14.33 -8.26 4.76
CA ASN A 72 14.59 -9.21 5.84
C ASN A 72 13.85 -10.55 5.67
N SER A 73 13.07 -10.73 4.60
CA SER A 73 12.37 -11.99 4.31
C SER A 73 13.08 -12.81 3.24
N ARG A 74 12.60 -14.04 3.02
CA ARG A 74 13.10 -14.89 1.92
C ARG A 74 12.40 -14.63 0.59
N VAL A 75 11.43 -13.70 0.53
CA VAL A 75 10.68 -13.40 -0.70
C VAL A 75 11.60 -13.01 -1.86
N PRO A 76 12.59 -12.12 -1.70
CA PRO A 76 13.47 -11.75 -2.82
C PRO A 76 14.31 -12.91 -3.35
N GLU A 77 14.75 -13.81 -2.47
CA GLU A 77 15.47 -15.05 -2.82
C GLU A 77 14.55 -15.96 -3.64
N LEU A 78 13.37 -16.26 -3.12
CA LEU A 78 12.40 -17.18 -3.72
C LEU A 78 11.89 -16.69 -5.08
N PHE A 79 11.62 -15.39 -5.22
CA PHE A 79 11.33 -14.78 -6.53
C PHE A 79 12.49 -14.97 -7.52
N GLY A 80 13.74 -14.88 -7.04
CA GLY A 80 14.92 -15.18 -7.85
C GLY A 80 14.92 -16.62 -8.34
N SER A 81 14.71 -17.57 -7.44
CA SER A 81 14.65 -19.01 -7.79
C SER A 81 13.53 -19.33 -8.77
N ILE A 82 12.35 -18.70 -8.64
CA ILE A 82 11.26 -18.85 -9.61
C ILE A 82 11.71 -18.37 -11.00
N ILE A 83 12.33 -17.19 -11.08
CA ILE A 83 12.82 -16.64 -12.35
C ILE A 83 13.81 -17.60 -12.99
N GLU A 84 14.79 -18.10 -12.21
CA GLU A 84 15.79 -19.04 -12.70
C GLU A 84 15.18 -20.34 -13.23
N LEU A 85 14.17 -20.89 -12.54
CA LEU A 85 13.48 -22.11 -12.97
C LEU A 85 12.66 -21.88 -14.25
N LEU A 86 11.99 -20.75 -14.36
CA LEU A 86 11.25 -20.37 -15.58
C LEU A 86 12.21 -20.13 -16.76
N GLU A 87 13.38 -19.56 -16.52
CA GLU A 87 14.43 -19.39 -17.54
C GLU A 87 14.98 -20.75 -17.98
N GLN A 88 15.25 -21.67 -17.05
CA GLN A 88 15.67 -23.04 -17.39
C GLN A 88 14.63 -23.75 -18.25
N ILE A 89 13.34 -23.60 -17.94
CA ILE A 89 12.26 -24.17 -18.75
C ILE A 89 12.25 -23.53 -20.15
N ARG A 90 12.31 -22.20 -20.23
CA ARG A 90 12.32 -21.45 -21.50
C ARG A 90 13.49 -21.87 -22.38
N ASP A 91 14.66 -22.02 -21.79
CA ASP A 91 15.94 -22.22 -22.49
C ASP A 91 16.29 -23.71 -22.66
N SER A 92 15.44 -24.62 -22.20
CA SER A 92 15.62 -26.09 -22.31
C SER A 92 15.65 -26.59 -23.76
N GLY A 93 15.06 -25.86 -24.70
CA GLY A 93 14.86 -26.31 -26.08
C GLY A 93 13.71 -27.31 -26.26
N GLU A 94 13.01 -27.69 -25.18
CA GLU A 94 11.89 -28.64 -25.19
C GLU A 94 10.53 -27.96 -25.53
N LEU A 95 10.52 -26.63 -25.67
CA LEU A 95 9.33 -25.85 -25.97
C LEU A 95 9.19 -25.58 -27.47
N ASP A 96 8.26 -26.26 -28.12
CA ASP A 96 7.95 -26.04 -29.55
C ASP A 96 7.00 -24.85 -29.79
N SER A 97 6.28 -24.41 -28.75
CA SER A 97 5.29 -23.34 -28.86
C SER A 97 5.94 -21.95 -28.67
N ARG A 98 6.04 -21.20 -29.76
CA ARG A 98 6.48 -19.79 -29.73
C ARG A 98 5.64 -18.94 -28.77
N ASN A 99 4.33 -19.20 -28.71
CA ASN A 99 3.43 -18.49 -27.80
C ASN A 99 3.75 -18.76 -26.32
N MET A 100 4.17 -19.98 -25.98
CA MET A 100 4.59 -20.33 -24.61
C MET A 100 5.90 -19.63 -24.26
N ILE A 101 6.87 -19.60 -25.18
CA ILE A 101 8.15 -18.91 -24.98
C ILE A 101 7.92 -17.40 -24.76
N ASP A 102 7.06 -16.78 -25.58
CA ASP A 102 6.73 -15.36 -25.45
C ASP A 102 6.00 -15.08 -24.12
N ALA A 103 5.10 -15.97 -23.69
CA ALA A 103 4.39 -15.83 -22.42
C ALA A 103 5.34 -15.99 -21.21
N LEU A 104 6.21 -17.00 -21.21
CA LEU A 104 7.24 -17.20 -20.19
C LEU A 104 8.17 -15.98 -20.10
N SER A 105 8.60 -15.44 -21.24
CA SER A 105 9.47 -14.26 -21.28
C SER A 105 8.79 -13.03 -20.67
N LYS A 106 7.49 -12.84 -20.90
CA LYS A 106 6.70 -11.78 -20.26
C LYS A 106 6.58 -12.00 -18.76
N ILE A 107 6.30 -13.22 -18.31
CA ILE A 107 6.20 -13.56 -16.88
C ILE A 107 7.54 -13.30 -16.17
N ILE A 108 8.65 -13.78 -16.74
CA ILE A 108 10.00 -13.54 -16.22
C ILE A 108 10.27 -12.05 -16.09
N SER A 109 9.98 -11.27 -17.14
CA SER A 109 10.18 -9.81 -17.12
C SER A 109 9.33 -9.12 -16.04
N THR A 110 8.06 -9.54 -15.90
CA THR A 110 7.16 -9.01 -14.86
C THR A 110 7.66 -9.34 -13.46
N LEU A 111 8.17 -10.55 -13.23
CA LEU A 111 8.73 -10.96 -11.94
C LEU A 111 10.03 -10.22 -11.61
N GLN A 112 10.88 -9.98 -12.60
CA GLN A 112 12.11 -9.20 -12.42
C GLN A 112 11.79 -7.77 -11.95
N VAL A 113 10.78 -7.13 -12.52
CA VAL A 113 10.28 -5.83 -12.04
C VAL A 113 9.65 -5.97 -10.65
N GLY A 114 8.78 -6.97 -10.47
CA GLY A 114 8.04 -7.21 -9.23
C GLY A 114 8.92 -7.38 -8.00
N LYS A 115 10.01 -8.15 -8.12
CA LYS A 115 10.92 -8.53 -7.02
C LYS A 115 11.52 -7.34 -6.24
N THR A 116 11.74 -6.21 -6.89
CA THR A 116 12.38 -5.02 -6.29
C THR A 116 11.46 -3.80 -6.23
N SER A 117 10.18 -3.98 -6.54
CA SER A 117 9.20 -2.90 -6.67
C SER A 117 8.36 -2.70 -5.41
N THR A 118 7.32 -1.87 -5.52
CA THR A 118 6.38 -1.58 -4.44
C THR A 118 5.57 -2.80 -4.02
N TYR A 119 4.96 -2.76 -2.82
CA TYR A 119 4.06 -3.83 -2.35
C TYR A 119 3.03 -4.22 -3.40
N PHE A 120 2.33 -3.23 -3.98
CA PHE A 120 1.30 -3.46 -4.99
C PHE A 120 1.84 -4.14 -6.25
N SER A 121 3.03 -3.73 -6.69
CA SER A 121 3.65 -4.27 -7.91
C SER A 121 4.14 -5.70 -7.69
N MET A 122 4.72 -6.00 -6.53
CA MET A 122 5.13 -7.35 -6.14
C MET A 122 3.92 -8.29 -6.04
N GLU A 123 2.86 -7.87 -5.34
CA GLU A 123 1.62 -8.66 -5.20
C GLU A 123 0.93 -8.88 -6.56
N GLY A 124 0.90 -7.85 -7.41
CA GLY A 124 0.39 -7.96 -8.77
C GLY A 124 1.18 -8.96 -9.62
N ALA A 125 2.51 -8.92 -9.55
CA ALA A 125 3.38 -9.88 -10.23
C ALA A 125 3.17 -11.31 -9.74
N TRP A 126 3.02 -11.50 -8.42
CA TRP A 126 2.73 -12.78 -7.80
C TRP A 126 1.41 -13.38 -8.30
N ARG A 127 0.32 -12.60 -8.24
CA ARG A 127 -1.00 -13.04 -8.72
C ARG A 127 -1.00 -13.36 -10.20
N PHE A 128 -0.31 -12.56 -11.00
CA PHE A 128 -0.18 -12.80 -12.43
C PHE A 128 0.55 -14.12 -12.71
N LEU A 129 1.62 -14.40 -11.98
CA LEU A 129 2.32 -15.69 -12.04
C LEU A 129 1.40 -16.86 -11.66
N CYS A 130 0.75 -16.82 -10.50
CA CYS A 130 -0.15 -17.90 -10.08
C CYS A 130 -1.26 -18.15 -11.12
N GLY A 131 -1.89 -17.08 -11.60
CA GLY A 131 -2.90 -17.17 -12.66
C GLY A 131 -2.36 -17.77 -13.96
N PHE A 132 -1.15 -17.40 -14.38
CA PHE A 132 -0.50 -18.00 -15.55
C PHE A 132 -0.22 -19.49 -15.33
N LEU A 133 0.28 -19.86 -14.16
CA LEU A 133 0.66 -21.22 -13.83
C LEU A 133 -0.55 -22.16 -13.86
N GLU A 134 -1.62 -21.77 -13.16
CA GLU A 134 -2.84 -22.54 -13.00
C GLU A 134 -3.63 -22.68 -14.31
N ASN A 135 -3.77 -21.58 -15.06
CA ASN A 135 -4.64 -21.56 -16.23
C ASN A 135 -3.95 -22.05 -17.50
N TYR A 136 -2.62 -22.08 -17.56
CA TYR A 136 -1.90 -22.36 -18.79
C TYR A 136 -0.68 -23.26 -18.60
N PHE A 137 0.27 -22.86 -17.74
CA PHE A 137 1.58 -23.50 -17.70
C PHE A 137 1.51 -24.98 -17.31
N TRP A 138 0.79 -25.34 -16.25
CA TRP A 138 0.73 -26.74 -15.79
C TRP A 138 0.10 -27.68 -16.81
N ILE A 139 -0.82 -27.17 -17.64
CA ILE A 139 -1.49 -27.96 -18.69
C ILE A 139 -0.51 -28.29 -19.80
N GLU A 140 0.32 -27.33 -20.21
CA GLU A 140 1.28 -27.50 -21.30
C GLU A 140 2.56 -28.21 -20.85
N ALA A 141 3.10 -27.86 -19.68
CA ALA A 141 4.34 -28.43 -19.17
C ALA A 141 4.26 -29.96 -18.97
N LYS A 142 3.09 -30.47 -18.57
CA LYS A 142 2.84 -31.92 -18.40
C LYS A 142 2.91 -32.71 -19.72
N LYS A 143 2.80 -32.06 -20.87
CA LYS A 143 2.85 -32.70 -22.19
C LYS A 143 4.28 -32.89 -22.70
N ILE A 144 5.26 -32.27 -22.06
CA ILE A 144 6.64 -32.19 -22.54
C ILE A 144 7.51 -33.18 -21.76
N PRO A 145 7.99 -34.27 -22.39
CA PRO A 145 8.97 -35.15 -21.77
C PRO A 145 10.25 -34.38 -21.45
N GLY A 146 10.89 -34.65 -20.31
CA GLY A 146 12.18 -34.05 -19.94
C GLY A 146 12.12 -32.83 -19.00
N LEU A 147 10.99 -32.12 -18.93
CA LEU A 147 10.82 -30.97 -18.02
C LEU A 147 10.42 -31.34 -16.58
N GLY A 148 10.07 -32.61 -16.33
CA GLY A 148 9.50 -33.07 -15.05
C GLY A 148 10.22 -32.56 -13.80
N PRO A 149 11.55 -32.79 -13.64
CA PRO A 149 12.28 -32.37 -12.44
C PRO A 149 12.26 -30.85 -12.21
N VAL A 150 12.38 -30.05 -13.28
CA VAL A 150 12.40 -28.57 -13.17
C VAL A 150 10.99 -28.03 -12.85
N VAL A 151 9.96 -28.65 -13.42
CA VAL A 151 8.55 -28.33 -13.13
C VAL A 151 8.19 -28.66 -11.68
N GLU A 152 8.65 -29.80 -11.16
CA GLU A 152 8.47 -30.18 -9.75
C GLU A 152 9.19 -29.21 -8.80
N ALA A 153 10.41 -28.81 -9.15
CA ALA A 153 11.15 -27.80 -8.40
C ALA A 153 10.41 -26.46 -8.38
N LEU A 154 9.87 -26.03 -9.54
CA LEU A 154 9.07 -24.81 -9.64
C LEU A 154 7.81 -24.89 -8.78
N GLU A 155 7.05 -25.99 -8.85
CA GLU A 155 5.85 -26.17 -8.04
C GLU A 155 6.17 -26.07 -6.53
N LYS A 156 7.27 -26.67 -6.10
CA LYS A 156 7.72 -26.58 -4.71
C LYS A 156 8.09 -25.15 -4.33
N THR A 157 8.88 -24.45 -5.15
CA THR A 157 9.28 -23.05 -4.88
C THR A 157 8.06 -22.12 -4.85
N ILE A 158 7.04 -22.35 -5.67
CA ILE A 158 5.77 -21.59 -5.62
C ILE A 158 5.08 -21.77 -4.27
N LYS A 159 4.99 -22.99 -3.75
CA LYS A 159 4.40 -23.26 -2.43
C LYS A 159 5.20 -22.58 -1.32
N ASP A 160 6.53 -22.72 -1.33
CA ASP A 160 7.41 -22.06 -0.36
C ASP A 160 7.26 -20.53 -0.42
N THR A 161 7.09 -19.97 -1.62
CA THR A 161 6.88 -18.52 -1.83
C THR A 161 5.53 -18.07 -1.31
N GLN A 162 4.46 -18.83 -1.51
CA GLN A 162 3.13 -18.51 -0.98
C GLN A 162 3.14 -18.44 0.55
N GLU A 163 3.80 -19.38 1.21
CA GLU A 163 3.96 -19.38 2.66
C GLU A 163 4.76 -18.15 3.13
N GLU A 164 5.85 -17.83 2.45
CA GLU A 164 6.71 -16.71 2.81
C GLU A 164 6.04 -15.35 2.56
N MET A 165 5.28 -15.20 1.48
CA MET A 165 4.45 -14.02 1.20
C MET A 165 3.41 -13.80 2.30
N SER A 166 2.79 -14.89 2.78
CA SER A 166 1.82 -14.82 3.87
C SER A 166 2.49 -14.36 5.17
N LYS A 167 3.69 -14.88 5.50
CA LYS A 167 4.49 -14.42 6.65
C LYS A 167 4.90 -12.95 6.52
N LEU A 168 5.34 -12.53 5.33
CA LEU A 168 5.72 -11.15 5.06
C LEU A 168 4.55 -10.20 5.34
N ASN A 169 3.35 -10.52 4.87
CA ASN A 169 2.14 -9.72 5.10
C ASN A 169 1.84 -9.56 6.60
N VAL A 170 1.96 -10.65 7.37
CA VAL A 170 1.79 -10.62 8.83
C VAL A 170 2.82 -9.70 9.50
N VAL A 171 4.09 -9.81 9.12
CA VAL A 171 5.17 -8.99 9.68
C VAL A 171 4.94 -7.52 9.34
N VAL A 172 4.63 -7.21 8.09
CA VAL A 172 4.35 -5.83 7.62
C VAL A 172 3.19 -5.23 8.41
N GLN A 173 2.07 -5.93 8.53
CA GLN A 173 0.90 -5.47 9.28
C GLN A 173 1.22 -5.23 10.77
N THR A 174 2.01 -6.12 11.37
CA THR A 174 2.46 -6.00 12.76
C THR A 174 3.34 -4.76 12.94
N THR A 175 4.37 -4.59 12.11
CA THR A 175 5.29 -3.45 12.17
C THR A 175 4.57 -2.13 11.92
N MET A 176 3.64 -2.07 10.96
CA MET A 176 2.81 -0.88 10.73
C MET A 176 1.96 -0.55 11.97
N THR A 177 1.31 -1.55 12.56
CA THR A 177 0.50 -1.40 13.78
C THR A 177 1.33 -0.84 14.94
N GLU A 178 2.52 -1.39 15.16
CA GLU A 178 3.42 -0.95 16.23
C GLU A 178 3.88 0.49 16.04
N ARG A 179 4.31 0.88 14.83
CA ARG A 179 4.73 2.26 14.54
C ARG A 179 3.59 3.26 14.72
N VAL A 180 2.39 2.92 14.23
CA VAL A 180 1.21 3.79 14.41
C VAL A 180 0.83 3.92 15.89
N LYS A 181 0.84 2.83 16.67
CA LYS A 181 0.53 2.87 18.12
C LYS A 181 1.57 3.66 18.94
N ALA A 182 2.83 3.66 18.50
CA ALA A 182 3.88 4.42 19.16
C ALA A 182 3.63 5.94 19.04
N GLU A 183 3.27 6.40 17.85
CA GLU A 183 3.20 7.83 17.52
C GLU A 183 1.78 8.42 17.66
N VAL A 184 0.72 7.62 17.49
CA VAL A 184 -0.68 8.10 17.56
C VAL A 184 -1.32 7.71 18.89
N LYS A 185 -1.35 8.66 19.84
CA LYS A 185 -1.85 8.48 21.21
C LYS A 185 -3.25 7.84 21.28
N TYR A 186 -4.19 8.27 20.42
CA TYR A 186 -5.59 7.78 20.44
C TYR A 186 -5.76 6.34 19.92
N VAL A 187 -4.74 5.81 19.27
CA VAL A 187 -4.74 4.49 18.64
C VAL A 187 -4.05 3.45 19.54
N ARG A 188 -3.19 3.90 20.45
CA ARG A 188 -2.39 3.06 21.35
C ARG A 188 -3.20 2.02 22.13
N ASP A 189 -4.34 2.44 22.68
CA ASP A 189 -5.15 1.62 23.60
C ASP A 189 -6.33 0.90 22.92
N ARG A 190 -6.46 0.99 21.59
CA ARG A 190 -7.51 0.27 20.86
C ARG A 190 -7.20 -1.23 20.78
N GLN A 191 -8.20 -2.04 21.14
CA GLN A 191 -8.15 -3.50 20.97
C GLN A 191 -8.51 -3.94 19.55
N GLU A 192 -9.22 -3.12 18.79
CA GLU A 192 -9.56 -3.41 17.40
C GLU A 192 -8.32 -3.34 16.50
N PRO A 193 -8.24 -4.20 15.47
CA PRO A 193 -7.16 -4.16 14.49
C PRO A 193 -7.21 -2.83 13.71
N LEU A 194 -6.04 -2.18 13.59
CA LEU A 194 -5.92 -0.91 12.86
C LEU A 194 -5.94 -1.08 11.35
N PHE A 195 -5.43 -2.22 10.91
CA PHE A 195 -5.38 -2.62 9.52
C PHE A 195 -6.23 -3.87 9.39
N ILE A 196 -7.28 -3.78 8.58
CA ILE A 196 -8.21 -4.88 8.32
C ILE A 196 -7.90 -5.42 6.93
N ASN A 197 -7.67 -6.72 6.85
CA ASN A 197 -7.57 -7.43 5.59
C ASN A 197 -8.85 -8.20 5.33
N TYR A 198 -9.21 -8.33 4.06
CA TYR A 198 -10.38 -9.10 3.62
C TYR A 198 -9.92 -10.31 2.82
N ASP A 199 -10.59 -11.44 2.99
CA ASP A 199 -10.44 -12.58 2.11
C ASP A 199 -11.07 -12.29 0.72
N ALA A 200 -10.88 -13.20 -0.23
CA ALA A 200 -11.45 -13.08 -1.58
C ALA A 200 -13.00 -13.06 -1.60
N LYS A 201 -13.65 -13.42 -0.49
CA LYS A 201 -15.10 -13.43 -0.30
C LYS A 201 -15.59 -12.20 0.48
N GLY A 202 -14.70 -11.28 0.84
CA GLY A 202 -15.02 -10.08 1.60
C GLY A 202 -15.21 -10.29 3.10
N HIS A 203 -14.81 -11.44 3.65
CA HIS A 203 -14.78 -11.64 5.10
C HIS A 203 -13.53 -11.02 5.69
N MET A 204 -13.65 -10.44 6.89
CA MET A 204 -12.48 -9.97 7.62
C MET A 204 -11.59 -11.16 7.97
N LEU A 205 -10.31 -11.09 7.59
CA LEU A 205 -9.31 -12.05 8.04
C LEU A 205 -9.02 -11.78 9.52
N PRO A 206 -9.05 -12.82 10.38
CA PRO A 206 -8.70 -12.65 11.78
C PRO A 206 -7.27 -12.12 11.88
N ASP A 207 -7.06 -11.19 12.82
CA ASP A 207 -5.76 -10.58 13.08
C ASP A 207 -4.70 -11.67 13.30
N ALA A 208 -3.49 -11.50 12.79
CA ALA A 208 -2.46 -12.54 12.79
C ALA A 208 -1.98 -12.96 14.20
N THR A 209 -2.48 -12.29 15.24
CA THR A 209 -2.35 -12.66 16.65
C THR A 209 -3.28 -13.82 17.06
N SER A 210 -4.29 -14.14 16.26
CA SER A 210 -5.16 -15.31 16.41
C SER A 210 -4.48 -16.52 15.75
N LYS A 211 -3.91 -17.39 16.58
CA LYS A 211 -3.36 -18.70 16.18
C LYS A 211 -4.39 -19.49 15.35
N GLY A 212 -4.19 -19.55 14.05
CA GLY A 212 -4.94 -20.40 13.14
C GLY A 212 -4.46 -20.18 11.72
N GLY A 213 -3.83 -21.19 11.13
CA GLY A 213 -3.30 -21.15 9.76
C GLY A 213 -4.33 -20.62 8.78
N VAL A 214 -3.90 -19.69 7.93
CA VAL A 214 -4.73 -19.17 6.86
C VAL A 214 -4.77 -20.21 5.74
N ASP A 215 -5.89 -20.89 5.61
CA ASP A 215 -6.29 -21.55 4.36
C ASP A 215 -6.67 -20.45 3.37
N ILE A 216 -5.72 -20.08 2.50
CA ILE A 216 -6.03 -19.35 1.27
C ILE A 216 -6.21 -20.44 0.20
N GLN A 217 -7.45 -20.84 -0.05
CA GLN A 217 -7.77 -21.59 -1.26
C GLN A 217 -7.62 -20.65 -2.47
N ALA A 218 -6.90 -21.17 -3.47
CA ALA A 218 -6.57 -20.56 -4.75
C ALA A 218 -7.75 -19.86 -5.44
#